data_AF-A0A9E4EKG1-F1
#
_entry.id   AF-A0A9E4EKG1-F1
#
_cell.length_a   1.000
_cell.length_b   1.000
_cell.length_c   1.000
_cell.angle_alpha   90.00
_cell.angle_beta   90.00
_cell.angle_gamma   90.00
#
_symmetry.space_group_name_H-M   'P 1'
#
loop_
_entity.id
_entity.type
_entity.pdbx_description
1 polymer ?
#
loop_
_entity_poly.entity_id
_entity_poly.type
_entity_poly.pdbx_seq_one_letter_code
_entity_poly.pdbx_strand_id
1 'polypeptide(L)'
;MDTDNTIDINRELLSAYLDDALTKADRARIEMLLRVSDSLRSELAEMVRMRQLFAAWSPPAPDRFFVRRVDIKIQEEVARMKNRWGLQKFATAAILLISIGSLAFLTQRLDKTVEPVTLDAFLQSSLDREVREVASLTEDDFSKDRVLDLVLSDNTR
;
A
#
# COMPACT_ATOMS: atom_id res chain seq x y z
N MET A 1 4.35 50.34 28.05
CA MET A 1 4.60 50.65 26.63
C MET A 1 4.60 49.31 25.87
N ASP A 2 3.61 48.43 26.17
CA ASP A 2 3.73 46.97 25.99
C ASP A 2 2.57 46.35 25.20
N THR A 3 1.51 47.13 24.94
CA THR A 3 0.35 46.70 24.17
C THR A 3 0.69 46.52 22.69
N ASP A 4 1.59 47.36 22.16
CA ASP A 4 1.99 47.35 20.75
C ASP A 4 2.72 46.05 20.39
N ASN A 5 3.70 45.65 21.22
CA ASN A 5 4.47 44.43 21.02
C ASN A 5 3.61 43.15 21.17
N THR A 6 2.60 43.20 22.06
CA THR A 6 1.68 42.06 22.25
C THR A 6 0.73 41.89 21.06
N ILE A 7 0.31 42.99 20.43
CA ILE A 7 -0.54 42.98 19.24
C ILE A 7 0.24 42.41 18.05
N ASP A 8 1.48 42.86 17.84
CA ASP A 8 2.31 42.36 16.73
C ASP A 8 2.61 40.85 16.84
N ILE A 9 2.94 40.37 18.04
CA ILE A 9 3.18 38.94 18.28
C ILE A 9 1.91 38.11 18.02
N ASN A 10 0.74 38.60 18.44
CA ASN A 10 -0.52 37.90 18.18
C ASN A 10 -0.85 37.87 16.68
N ARG A 11 -0.56 38.96 15.96
CA ARG A 11 -0.80 39.07 14.53
C ARG A 11 0.06 38.12 13.73
N GLU A 12 1.35 38.00 14.07
CA GLU A 12 2.27 37.04 13.45
C GLU A 12 1.80 35.59 13.65
N LEU A 13 1.39 35.26 14.89
CA LEU A 13 0.88 33.95 15.24
C LEU A 13 -0.43 33.61 14.50
N LEU A 14 -1.35 34.58 14.36
CA LEU A 14 -2.57 34.41 13.57
C LEU A 14 -2.27 34.21 12.07
N SER A 15 -1.29 34.93 11.52
CA SER A 15 -0.84 34.73 10.14
C SER A 15 -0.28 33.32 9.95
N ALA A 16 0.62 32.88 10.84
CA ALA A 16 1.18 31.53 10.79
C ALA A 16 0.10 30.44 10.97
N TYR A 17 -0.95 30.72 11.74
CA TYR A 17 -2.12 29.84 11.87
C TYR A 17 -2.88 29.69 10.55
N LEU A 18 -3.03 30.76 9.77
CA LEU A 18 -3.73 30.75 8.48
C LEU A 18 -2.97 30.04 7.36
N ASP A 19 -1.65 30.03 7.45
CA ASP A 19 -0.74 29.38 6.49
C ASP A 19 -0.41 27.92 6.87
N ASP A 20 -1.03 27.39 7.94
CA ASP A 20 -0.77 26.05 8.50
C ASP A 20 0.71 25.82 8.87
N ALA A 21 1.42 26.90 9.18
CA ALA A 21 2.87 26.92 9.43
C ALA A 21 3.23 26.74 10.92
N LEU A 22 2.23 26.63 11.81
CA LEU A 22 2.45 26.47 13.24
C LEU A 22 2.71 25.01 13.64
N THR A 23 3.44 24.85 14.75
CA THR A 23 3.54 23.55 15.41
C THR A 23 2.18 23.15 16.01
N LYS A 24 1.97 21.85 16.26
CA LYS A 24 0.73 21.34 16.87
C LYS A 24 0.46 21.96 18.25
N ALA A 25 1.52 22.22 19.03
CA ALA A 25 1.40 22.81 20.36
C ALA A 25 0.96 24.29 20.29
N ASP A 26 1.56 25.05 19.38
CA ASP A 26 1.21 26.47 19.19
C ASP A 26 -0.18 26.64 18.60
N ARG A 27 -0.58 25.73 17.71
CA ARG A 27 -1.95 25.69 17.18
C ARG A 27 -2.98 25.51 18.28
N ALA A 28 -2.80 24.53 19.16
CA ALA A 28 -3.71 24.28 20.28
C ALA A 28 -3.78 25.50 21.22
N ARG A 29 -2.64 26.17 21.46
CA ARG A 29 -2.58 27.39 22.26
C ARG A 29 -3.39 28.53 21.65
N ILE A 30 -3.26 28.78 20.34
CA ILE A 30 -4.03 29.81 19.65
C ILE A 30 -5.51 29.47 19.63
N GLU A 31 -5.87 28.20 19.40
CA GLU A 31 -7.28 27.78 19.43
C GLU A 31 -7.93 28.01 20.80
N MET A 32 -7.20 27.82 21.90
CA MET A 32 -7.67 28.20 23.22
C MET A 32 -7.87 29.72 23.34
N LEU A 33 -6.93 30.52 22.84
CA LEU A 33 -7.03 31.99 22.88
C LEU A 33 -8.20 32.52 22.02
N LEU A 34 -8.44 31.92 20.85
CA LEU A 34 -9.56 32.24 19.97
C LEU A 34 -10.93 31.91 20.61
N ARG A 35 -11.00 30.92 21.50
CA ARG A 35 -12.24 30.61 22.23
C ARG A 35 -12.60 31.68 23.26
N VAL A 36 -11.60 32.36 23.80
CA VAL A 36 -11.78 33.31 24.92
C VAL A 36 -11.86 34.75 24.43
N SER A 37 -11.15 35.10 23.35
CA SER A 37 -11.00 36.48 22.91
C SER A 37 -11.80 36.80 21.65
N ASP A 38 -12.77 37.71 21.78
CA ASP A 38 -13.55 38.23 20.65
C ASP A 38 -12.72 39.08 19.70
N SER A 39 -11.73 39.81 20.23
CA SER A 39 -10.86 40.67 19.42
C SER A 39 -9.96 39.84 18.48
N LEU A 40 -9.37 38.74 18.98
CA LEU A 40 -8.57 37.84 18.16
C LEU A 40 -9.41 37.14 17.08
N ARG A 41 -10.67 36.80 17.39
CA ARG A 41 -11.60 36.25 16.40
C ARG A 41 -11.95 37.26 15.30
N SER A 42 -12.16 38.53 15.67
CA SER A 42 -12.40 39.60 14.71
C SER A 42 -11.21 39.82 13.79
N GLU A 43 -9.99 39.85 14.36
CA GLU A 43 -8.76 40.03 13.59
C GLU A 43 -8.51 38.86 12.63
N LEU A 44 -8.71 37.62 13.10
CA LEU A 44 -8.63 36.43 12.25
C LEU A 44 -9.66 36.50 11.10
N ALA A 45 -10.90 36.93 11.39
CA ALA A 45 -11.93 37.07 10.37
C ALA A 45 -11.56 38.14 9.32
N GLU A 46 -10.95 39.24 9.73
CA GLU A 46 -10.43 40.27 8.83
C GLU A 46 -9.31 39.74 7.93
N MET A 47 -8.35 39.00 8.49
CA MET A 47 -7.28 38.37 7.71
C MET A 47 -7.83 37.36 6.70
N VAL A 48 -8.80 36.53 7.09
CA VAL A 48 -9.48 35.60 6.19
C VAL A 48 -10.19 36.35 5.07
N ARG A 49 -10.89 37.44 5.39
CA ARG A 49 -11.56 38.29 4.39
C ARG A 49 -10.56 38.87 3.39
N MET A 50 -9.42 39.38 3.87
CA MET A 50 -8.36 39.90 3.00
C MET A 50 -7.79 38.81 2.08
N ARG A 51 -7.53 37.61 2.61
CA ARG A 51 -7.07 36.47 1.81
C ARG A 51 -8.07 36.10 0.72
N GLN A 52 -9.37 36.13 1.01
CA GLN A 52 -10.43 35.86 0.02
C GLN A 52 -10.47 36.93 -1.07
N LEU A 53 -10.27 38.20 -0.72
CA LEU A 53 -10.18 39.29 -1.70
C LEU A 53 -8.99 39.11 -2.65
N PHE A 54 -7.82 38.73 -2.12
CA PHE A 54 -6.66 38.42 -2.95
C PHE A 54 -6.83 37.13 -3.76
N ALA A 55 -7.51 36.12 -3.23
CA ALA A 55 -7.82 34.90 -3.97
C ALA A 55 -8.81 35.14 -5.13
N ALA A 56 -9.67 36.17 -5.01
CA ALA A 56 -10.57 36.59 -6.09
C ALA A 56 -9.83 37.30 -7.23
N TRP A 57 -8.58 37.73 -7.03
CA TRP A 57 -7.74 38.20 -8.13
C TRP A 57 -7.31 37.02 -8.99
N SER A 58 -7.63 37.09 -10.28
CA SER A 58 -7.15 36.11 -11.25
C SER A 58 -5.62 36.15 -11.27
N PRO A 59 -4.94 35.02 -11.07
CA PRO A 59 -3.49 34.98 -11.18
C PRO A 59 -3.09 35.41 -12.60
N PRO A 60 -1.90 36.02 -12.76
CA PRO A 60 -1.41 36.35 -14.09
C PRO A 60 -1.32 35.07 -14.93
N ALA A 61 -1.72 35.16 -16.19
CA ALA A 61 -1.61 34.04 -17.10
C ALA A 61 -0.15 33.55 -17.14
N PRO A 62 0.11 32.25 -16.95
CA PRO A 62 1.47 31.73 -16.96
C PRO A 62 2.10 31.94 -18.33
N ASP A 63 3.41 32.21 -18.35
CA ASP A 63 4.18 32.32 -19.58
C ASP A 63 4.09 31.02 -20.41
N ARG A 64 4.00 31.14 -21.72
CA ARG A 64 3.92 30.01 -22.66
C ARG A 64 5.10 29.05 -22.48
N PHE A 65 6.28 29.57 -22.14
CA PHE A 65 7.46 28.73 -21.84
C PHE A 65 7.32 27.95 -20.54
N PHE A 66 6.64 28.50 -19.53
CA PHE A 66 6.34 27.79 -18.29
C PHE A 66 5.36 26.64 -18.55
N VAL A 67 4.25 26.91 -19.24
CA VAL A 67 3.24 25.89 -19.59
C VAL A 67 3.89 24.75 -20.38
N ARG A 68 4.67 25.08 -21.41
CA ARG A 68 5.37 24.07 -22.22
C ARG A 68 6.32 23.20 -21.40
N ARG A 69 7.06 23.77 -20.44
CA ARG A 69 7.98 22.98 -19.58
C ARG A 69 7.22 22.05 -18.64
N VAL A 70 6.10 22.51 -18.08
CA VAL A 70 5.24 21.68 -17.23
C VAL A 70 4.64 20.55 -18.05
N ASP A 71 4.11 20.83 -19.23
CA ASP A 71 3.55 19.81 -20.13
C ASP A 71 4.59 18.75 -20.51
N ILE A 72 5.81 19.17 -20.87
CA ILE A 72 6.90 18.23 -21.18
C ILE A 72 7.20 17.32 -19.97
N LYS A 73 7.33 17.88 -18.77
CA LYS A 73 7.59 17.09 -17.55
C LYS A 73 6.45 16.11 -17.24
N ILE A 74 5.20 16.55 -17.39
CA ILE A 74 4.03 15.68 -17.19
C ILE A 74 4.06 14.52 -18.20
N GLN A 75 4.31 14.82 -19.47
CA GLN A 75 4.40 13.79 -20.53
C GLN A 75 5.54 12.80 -20.27
N GLU A 76 6.70 13.27 -19.80
CA GLU A 76 7.83 12.41 -19.42
C GLU A 76 7.50 11.49 -18.25
N GLU A 77 6.78 11.98 -17.23
CA GLU A 77 6.34 11.15 -16.10
C GLU A 77 5.31 10.10 -16.52
N VAL A 78 4.33 10.51 -17.33
CA VAL A 78 3.32 9.60 -17.89
C VAL A 78 3.98 8.53 -18.76
N ALA A 79 4.96 8.90 -19.60
CA ALA A 79 5.71 7.96 -20.42
C ALA A 79 6.54 6.97 -19.58
N ARG A 80 7.19 7.45 -18.51
CA ARG A 80 7.93 6.61 -17.56
C ARG A 80 7.00 5.59 -16.87
N MET A 81 5.81 5.99 -16.46
CA MET A 81 4.83 5.06 -15.89
C MET A 81 4.36 4.03 -16.92
N LYS A 82 4.05 4.45 -18.15
CA LYS A 82 3.64 3.54 -19.23
C LYS A 82 4.70 2.50 -19.57
N ASN A 83 5.99 2.86 -19.58
CA ASN A 83 7.07 1.92 -19.85
C ASN A 83 7.24 0.85 -18.76
N ARG A 84 6.98 1.17 -17.48
CA ARG A 84 7.02 0.17 -16.40
C ARG A 84 5.93 -0.90 -16.57
N TRP A 85 4.74 -0.51 -17.02
CA TRP A 85 3.65 -1.43 -17.33
C TRP A 85 3.92 -2.27 -18.58
N GLY A 86 4.62 -1.72 -19.57
CA GLY A 86 5.05 -2.47 -20.77
C GLY A 86 6.03 -3.60 -20.43
N LEU A 87 7.02 -3.32 -19.57
CA LEU A 87 8.05 -4.29 -19.16
C LEU A 87 7.49 -5.48 -18.36
N GLN A 88 6.43 -5.27 -17.57
CA GLN A 88 5.78 -6.38 -16.84
C GLN A 88 5.26 -7.46 -17.79
N LYS A 89 4.68 -7.08 -18.94
CA LYS A 89 4.17 -8.05 -19.92
C LYS A 89 5.28 -8.91 -20.52
N PHE A 90 6.46 -8.33 -20.75
CA PHE A 90 7.62 -9.08 -21.25
C PHE A 90 8.22 -10.00 -20.19
N ALA A 91 8.26 -9.59 -18.93
CA ALA A 91 8.74 -10.43 -17.84
C ALA A 91 7.87 -11.69 -17.65
N THR A 92 6.55 -11.55 -17.71
CA THR A 92 5.63 -12.71 -17.63
C THR A 92 5.80 -13.66 -18.82
N ALA A 93 5.99 -13.13 -20.03
CA ALA A 93 6.25 -13.95 -21.22
C ALA A 93 7.59 -14.69 -21.13
N ALA A 94 8.64 -14.05 -20.61
CA ALA A 94 9.94 -14.68 -20.40
C ALA A 94 9.88 -15.82 -19.37
N ILE A 95 9.16 -15.63 -18.26
CA ILE A 95 8.98 -16.68 -17.24
C ILE A 95 8.24 -17.89 -17.82
N LEU A 96 7.20 -17.67 -18.65
CA LEU A 96 6.49 -18.75 -19.34
C LEU A 96 7.41 -19.52 -20.29
N LEU A 97 8.23 -18.81 -21.08
CA LEU A 97 9.18 -19.46 -22.00
C LEU A 97 10.28 -20.25 -21.27
N ILE A 98 10.77 -19.75 -20.14
CA ILE A 98 11.73 -20.47 -19.29
C ILE A 98 11.09 -21.72 -18.70
N SER A 99 9.83 -21.65 -18.25
CA SER A 99 9.09 -22.79 -17.70
C SER A 99 8.85 -23.88 -18.75
N ILE A 100 8.40 -23.49 -19.96
CA ILE A 100 8.18 -24.43 -21.07
C ILE A 100 9.51 -25.05 -21.53
N GLY A 101 10.57 -24.24 -21.66
CA GLY A 101 11.91 -24.73 -22.02
C GLY A 101 12.50 -25.69 -20.99
N SER A 102 12.31 -25.41 -19.70
CA SER A 102 12.76 -26.29 -18.62
C SER A 102 12.00 -27.62 -18.61
N LEU A 103 10.70 -27.61 -18.92
CA LEU A 103 9.89 -28.82 -18.99
C LEU A 103 10.32 -29.70 -20.18
N ALA A 104 10.52 -29.11 -21.36
CA ALA A 104 10.99 -29.81 -22.55
C ALA A 104 12.40 -30.40 -22.37
N PHE A 105 13.29 -29.69 -21.67
CA PHE A 105 14.64 -30.16 -21.37
C PHE A 105 14.64 -31.36 -20.40
N LEU A 106 13.75 -31.35 -19.39
CA LEU A 106 13.60 -32.46 -18.46
C LEU A 106 13.04 -33.70 -19.16
N THR A 107 12.01 -33.56 -19.99
CA THR A 107 11.43 -34.70 -20.74
C THR A 107 12.45 -35.34 -21.68
N GLN A 108 13.31 -34.54 -22.32
CA GLN A 108 14.32 -35.05 -23.25
C GLN A 108 15.49 -35.75 -22.54
N ARG A 109 15.76 -35.41 -21.28
CA ARG A 109 16.73 -36.13 -20.43
C ARG A 109 16.17 -37.44 -19.89
N LEU A 110 14.90 -37.47 -19.50
CA LEU A 110 14.22 -38.67 -19.00
C LEU A 110 14.11 -39.77 -20.07
N ASP A 111 13.90 -39.38 -21.33
CA ASP A 111 13.75 -40.32 -22.46
C ASP A 111 15.05 -41.07 -22.83
N LYS A 112 16.22 -40.57 -22.41
CA LYS A 112 17.52 -41.17 -22.76
C LYS A 112 18.10 -42.14 -21.73
N THR A 113 17.51 -42.30 -20.55
CA THR A 113 18.16 -42.99 -19.41
C THR A 113 17.33 -44.06 -18.71
N VAL A 114 16.23 -44.54 -19.27
CA VAL A 114 15.37 -45.52 -18.57
C VAL A 114 15.12 -46.75 -19.44
N GLU A 115 15.75 -47.88 -19.06
CA GLU A 115 15.25 -49.21 -19.42
C GLU A 115 13.86 -49.42 -18.80
N PRO A 116 12.91 -50.06 -19.49
CA PRO A 116 11.54 -50.18 -19.02
C PRO A 116 11.46 -51.14 -17.82
N VAL A 117 11.59 -50.60 -16.62
CA VAL A 117 11.09 -51.27 -15.41
C VAL A 117 9.57 -51.31 -15.54
N THR A 118 9.04 -52.50 -15.76
CA THR A 118 7.61 -52.72 -16.00
C THR A 118 6.81 -52.31 -14.77
N LEU A 119 5.93 -51.34 -14.96
CA LEU A 119 5.03 -50.75 -13.96
C LEU A 119 4.21 -51.82 -13.20
N ASP A 120 3.98 -52.97 -13.83
CA ASP A 120 3.28 -54.13 -13.26
C ASP A 120 3.99 -54.73 -12.04
N ALA A 121 5.33 -54.76 -12.03
CA ALA A 121 6.11 -55.31 -10.91
C ALA A 121 6.06 -54.37 -9.68
N PHE A 122 5.95 -53.06 -9.91
CA PHE A 122 5.88 -52.07 -8.84
C PHE A 122 4.49 -52.06 -8.19
N LEU A 123 3.43 -52.15 -9.01
CA LEU A 123 2.03 -52.17 -8.53
C LEU A 123 1.67 -53.44 -7.74
N GLN A 124 2.22 -54.61 -8.09
CA GLN A 124 2.02 -55.83 -7.29
C GLN A 124 2.70 -55.77 -5.91
N SER A 125 3.83 -55.07 -5.79
CA SER A 125 4.59 -55.00 -4.54
C SER A 125 4.01 -54.03 -3.50
N SER A 126 3.30 -52.97 -3.94
CA SER A 126 2.72 -51.98 -3.03
C SER A 126 1.36 -52.39 -2.48
N LEU A 127 0.56 -53.12 -3.27
CA LEU A 127 -0.79 -53.54 -2.86
C LEU A 127 -0.76 -54.54 -1.69
N ASP A 128 0.18 -55.48 -1.69
CA ASP A 128 0.31 -56.49 -0.63
C ASP A 128 0.85 -55.90 0.69
N ARG A 129 1.54 -54.75 0.61
CA ARG A 129 2.12 -54.05 1.75
C ARG A 129 1.11 -53.11 2.42
N GLU A 130 0.31 -52.40 1.63
CA GLU A 130 -0.69 -51.45 2.15
C GLU A 130 -1.92 -52.14 2.76
N VAL A 131 -2.37 -53.28 2.21
CA VAL A 131 -3.52 -54.03 2.77
C VAL A 131 -3.22 -54.58 4.19
N ARG A 132 -1.96 -54.90 4.47
CA ARG A 132 -1.54 -55.40 5.80
C ARG A 132 -1.39 -54.28 6.83
N GLU A 133 -1.09 -53.06 6.39
CA GLU A 133 -0.86 -51.89 7.24
C GLU A 133 -2.18 -51.19 7.61
N VAL A 134 -3.15 -51.17 6.70
CA VAL A 134 -4.50 -50.60 6.94
C VAL A 134 -5.34 -51.49 7.88
N ALA A 135 -5.16 -52.82 7.82
CA ALA A 135 -5.83 -53.73 8.77
C ALA A 135 -5.37 -53.54 10.23
N SER A 136 -4.13 -53.09 10.45
CA SER A 136 -3.59 -52.83 11.79
C SER A 136 -3.87 -51.41 12.34
N LEU A 137 -4.32 -50.47 11.51
CA LEU A 137 -4.59 -49.08 11.90
C LEU A 137 -6.07 -48.78 12.19
N THR A 138 -6.96 -49.77 12.03
CA THR A 138 -8.40 -49.59 12.28
C THR A 138 -8.82 -50.00 13.70
N GLU A 139 -7.90 -50.54 14.51
CA GLU A 139 -8.23 -51.17 15.80
C GLU A 139 -7.97 -50.30 17.04
N ASP A 140 -7.23 -49.18 16.94
CA ASP A 140 -6.97 -48.31 18.11
C ASP A 140 -7.19 -46.81 17.80
N ASP A 141 -8.03 -46.19 18.65
CA ASP A 141 -8.15 -44.76 18.95
C ASP A 141 -8.93 -43.81 18.01
N PHE A 142 -10.25 -43.98 18.02
CA PHE A 142 -11.20 -42.86 17.98
C PHE A 142 -11.18 -42.10 19.33
N SER A 143 -10.60 -40.89 19.38
CA SER A 143 -10.98 -39.89 20.39
C SER A 143 -11.26 -38.53 19.75
N LYS A 144 -12.56 -38.24 19.67
CA LYS A 144 -13.20 -37.08 19.04
C LYS A 144 -13.03 -35.76 19.81
N ASP A 145 -12.31 -35.74 20.93
CA ASP A 145 -12.33 -34.59 21.85
C ASP A 145 -11.36 -33.46 21.45
N ARG A 146 -10.43 -33.69 20.53
CA ARG A 146 -9.45 -32.66 20.13
C ARG A 146 -9.96 -31.66 19.09
N VAL A 147 -11.05 -31.98 18.39
CA VAL A 147 -11.57 -31.13 17.30
C VAL A 147 -12.53 -30.06 17.82
N LEU A 148 -13.16 -30.26 18.98
CA LEU A 148 -14.09 -29.29 19.56
C LEU A 148 -13.38 -28.14 20.29
N ASP A 149 -12.16 -28.33 20.78
CA ASP A 149 -11.41 -27.31 21.53
C ASP A 149 -10.84 -26.20 20.61
N LEU A 150 -10.63 -26.52 19.33
CA LEU A 150 -10.13 -25.57 18.33
C LEU A 150 -11.25 -24.68 17.74
N VAL A 151 -12.52 -25.08 17.87
CA VAL A 151 -13.67 -24.33 17.32
C VAL A 151 -14.29 -23.38 18.34
N LEU A 152 -14.08 -23.61 19.64
CA LEU A 152 -14.62 -22.75 20.71
C LEU A 152 -13.69 -21.59 21.09
N SER A 153 -12.40 -21.64 20.74
CA SER A 153 -11.42 -20.59 21.09
C SER A 153 -11.46 -19.37 20.17
N ASP A 154 -12.20 -19.42 19.06
CA ASP A 154 -12.25 -18.34 18.05
C ASP A 154 -13.57 -17.51 18.10
N ASN A 155 -14.41 -17.69 19.13
CA ASN A 155 -15.71 -16.99 19.24
C ASN A 155 -15.96 -16.24 20.57
N THR A 156 -14.91 -15.90 21.32
CA THR A 156 -14.95 -14.95 22.45
C THR A 156 -13.63 -14.18 22.41
N ARG A 157 -13.59 -12.95 21.92
CA ARG A 157 -13.93 -11.72 22.65
C ARG A 157 -13.20 -11.60 23.98
#